data_AF-A0A8H8XNP6-F1
#
_entry.id   AF-A0A8H8XNP6-F1
#
_cell.length_a   1.000
_cell.length_b   1.000
_cell.length_c   1.000
_cell.angle_alpha   90.00
_cell.angle_beta   90.00
_cell.angle_gamma   90.00
#
_symmetry.space_group_name_H-M   'P 1'
#
loop_
_entity.id
_entity.type
_entity.pdbx_description
1 polymer ?
#
loop_
_entity_poly.entity_id
_entity_poly.type
_entity_poly.pdbx_seq_one_letter_code
_entity_poly.pdbx_strand_id
1 'polypeptide(L)' 'MDACQHCSDDLYLRGESHLPPVACPLLVEFGGSLVLVQRTGIIENRNNAMEYELLDNNKDRQPTGKMIYGRLRWTYP' A
#
# COMPACT_ATOMS: atom_id res chain seq x y z
N MET A 1 24.77 25.63 -10.94
CA MET A 1 24.80 26.34 -9.64
C MET A 1 23.37 26.76 -9.37
N ASP A 2 22.55 25.83 -8.87
CA ASP A 2 22.24 25.62 -7.43
C ASP A 2 21.18 26.64 -6.98
N ALA A 3 20.00 26.30 -6.44
CA ALA A 3 19.60 25.12 -5.69
C ALA A 3 18.10 24.78 -5.90
N CYS A 4 17.80 23.49 -6.15
CA CYS A 4 16.49 22.91 -5.86
C CYS A 4 16.36 22.81 -4.34
N GLN A 5 15.90 23.88 -3.71
CA GLN A 5 15.79 23.98 -2.26
C GLN A 5 14.37 23.62 -1.84
N HIS A 6 14.21 22.34 -1.49
CA HIS A 6 13.27 21.81 -0.49
C HIS A 6 12.08 22.72 -0.15
N CYS A 7 10.96 22.48 -0.84
CA CYS A 7 9.64 22.52 -0.21
C CYS A 7 9.08 21.11 -0.33
N SER A 8 9.61 20.18 0.48
CA SER A 8 8.92 18.91 0.73
C SER A 8 7.72 19.22 1.59
N ASP A 9 6.67 19.75 0.96
CA ASP A 9 5.40 20.02 1.61
C ASP A 9 4.86 18.71 2.17
N ASP A 10 4.72 18.72 3.49
CA ASP A 10 4.02 17.74 4.29
C ASP A 10 2.60 17.51 3.75
N LEU A 11 2.46 16.55 2.84
CA LEU A 11 1.20 16.26 2.15
C LEU A 11 0.21 15.50 3.05
N TYR A 12 -0.54 16.22 3.88
CA TYR A 12 -1.72 15.71 4.60
C TYR A 12 -3.00 16.05 3.81
N LEU A 13 -3.76 15.01 3.44
CA LEU A 13 -5.24 14.99 3.41
C LEU A 13 -5.97 16.26 2.88
N ARG A 14 -6.13 16.40 1.55
CA ARG A 14 -7.29 17.03 0.85
C ARG A 14 -7.10 17.08 -0.68
N GLY A 15 -6.78 15.95 -1.26
CA GLY A 15 -6.75 15.75 -2.71
C GLY A 15 -6.76 14.26 -2.98
N GLU A 16 -7.34 13.84 -4.09
CA GLU A 16 -7.41 12.46 -4.61
C GLU A 16 -6.01 11.82 -4.73
N SER A 17 -5.37 11.50 -3.61
CA SER A 17 -3.98 11.04 -3.55
C SER A 17 -3.95 9.53 -3.33
N HIS A 18 -4.45 8.81 -4.34
CA HIS A 18 -4.18 7.43 -4.76
C HIS A 18 -3.81 6.37 -3.70
N LEU A 19 -4.48 6.33 -2.55
CA LEU A 19 -4.50 5.08 -1.79
C LEU A 19 -5.12 3.99 -2.68
N PRO A 20 -4.54 2.78 -2.75
CA PRO A 20 -5.14 1.70 -3.48
C PRO A 20 -6.55 1.41 -2.97
N PRO A 21 -7.52 1.07 -3.82
CA PRO A 21 -8.83 0.69 -3.33
C PRO A 21 -8.75 -0.55 -2.42
N VAL A 22 -9.71 -0.66 -1.50
CA VAL A 22 -9.90 -1.89 -0.70
C VAL A 22 -10.19 -3.06 -1.64
N ALA A 23 -9.71 -4.25 -1.31
CA ALA A 23 -9.83 -5.47 -2.12
C ALA A 23 -9.17 -5.44 -3.52
N CYS A 24 -8.45 -4.37 -3.88
CA CYS A 24 -7.65 -4.37 -5.10
C CYS A 24 -6.35 -5.19 -4.89
N PRO A 25 -5.99 -6.06 -5.84
CA PRO A 25 -4.69 -6.74 -5.82
C PRO A 25 -3.53 -5.74 -6.01
N LEU A 26 -2.50 -5.89 -5.18
CA LEU A 26 -1.29 -5.07 -5.13
C LEU A 26 -0.07 -5.94 -4.95
N LEU A 27 1.05 -5.53 -5.55
CA LEU A 27 2.35 -6.08 -5.22
C LEU A 27 3.01 -5.19 -4.18
N VAL A 28 3.47 -5.78 -3.07
CA VAL A 28 4.20 -5.08 -2.01
C VAL A 28 5.54 -5.74 -1.74
N GLU A 29 6.54 -4.93 -1.38
CA GLU A 29 7.84 -5.43 -0.95
C GLU A 29 7.83 -5.74 0.55
N PHE A 30 8.06 -7.01 0.90
CA PHE A 30 8.07 -7.49 2.28
C PHE A 30 9.17 -8.53 2.48
N GLY A 31 10.08 -8.29 3.43
CA GLY A 31 11.18 -9.22 3.73
C GLY A 31 12.13 -9.48 2.54
N GLY A 32 12.30 -8.51 1.65
CA GLY A 32 13.13 -8.64 0.44
C GLY A 32 12.48 -9.43 -0.70
N SER A 33 11.19 -9.71 -0.61
CA SER A 33 10.40 -10.39 -1.65
C SER A 33 9.19 -9.55 -2.05
N LEU A 34 8.73 -9.67 -3.30
CA LEU A 34 7.45 -9.12 -3.74
C LEU A 34 6.33 -10.11 -3.43
N VAL A 35 5.29 -9.67 -2.74
CA VAL A 35 4.12 -10.48 -2.38
C VAL A 35 2.84 -9.82 -2.85
N LEU A 36 1.87 -10.65 -3.26
CA LEU A 36 0.56 -10.20 -3.71
C LEU A 36 -0.37 -10.04 -2.51
N VAL A 37 -0.97 -8.86 -2.36
CA VAL A 37 -1.87 -8.52 -1.25
C VAL A 37 -3.08 -7.73 -1.71
N GLN A 38 -4.08 -7.62 -0.85
CA GLN A 38 -5.13 -6.62 -0.93
C GLN A 38 -5.21 -5.84 0.39
N ARG A 39 -5.76 -4.62 0.34
CA ARG A 39 -6.14 -3.91 1.56
C ARG A 39 -7.44 -4.47 2.11
N THR A 40 -7.55 -4.56 3.43
CA THR A 40 -8.77 -5.02 4.11
C THR A 40 -9.65 -3.89 4.64
N GLY A 41 -9.09 -2.69 4.82
CA GLY A 41 -9.81 -1.59 5.45
C GLY A 41 -9.36 -0.19 5.05
N ILE A 42 -10.14 0.80 5.51
CA ILE A 42 -9.85 2.23 5.38
C ILE A 42 -8.83 2.63 6.44
N ILE A 43 -7.91 3.54 6.10
CA ILE A 43 -7.04 4.17 7.09
C ILE A 43 -7.62 5.53 7.46
N GLU A 44 -7.74 5.79 8.76
CA GLU A 44 -8.27 7.06 9.28
C GLU A 44 -7.28 8.21 9.09
N ASN A 45 -5.98 7.91 9.08
CA ASN A 45 -4.90 8.88 8.97
C ASN A 45 -3.72 8.30 8.16
N ARG A 46 -3.02 9.14 7.38
CA ARG A 46 -1.80 8.79 6.62
C ARG A 46 -0.73 8.09 7.46
N ASN A 47 -0.65 8.37 8.76
CA ASN A 47 0.35 7.82 9.65
C ASN A 47 0.00 6.45 10.23
N ASN A 48 -1.24 6.01 10.10
CA ASN A 48 -1.66 4.73 10.63
C ASN A 48 -1.02 3.60 9.81
N ALA A 49 -0.68 2.51 10.49
CA ALA A 49 -0.36 1.27 9.80
C ALA A 49 -1.60 0.79 9.02
N MET A 50 -1.35 0.10 7.92
CA MET A 50 -2.39 -0.52 7.10
C MET A 50 -2.32 -2.03 7.28
N GLU A 51 -3.49 -2.64 7.21
CA GLU A 51 -3.65 -4.09 7.19
C GLU A 51 -3.79 -4.55 5.74
N TYR A 52 -2.98 -5.54 5.39
CA TYR A 52 -2.96 -6.18 4.08
C TYR A 52 -3.24 -7.67 4.25
N GLU A 53 -4.09 -8.22 3.41
CA GLU A 53 -4.32 -9.66 3.33
C GLU A 53 -3.56 -10.22 2.13
N LEU A 54 -2.81 -11.30 2.36
CA LEU A 54 -2.09 -12.02 1.30
C LEU A 54 -3.10 -12.69 0.35
N LEU A 55 -2.83 -12.57 -0.95
CA LEU A 55 -3.58 -13.25 -2.00
C LEU A 55 -2.76 -14.44 -2.53
N ASP A 56 -3.45 -15.51 -2.92
CA ASP A 56 -2.82 -16.61 -3.64
C ASP A 56 -2.37 -16.17 -5.05
N ASN A 57 -1.28 -16.75 -5.54
CA ASN A 57 -0.80 -16.52 -6.91
C ASN A 57 -1.57 -17.33 -7.98
N ASN A 58 -2.72 -17.91 -7.63
CA ASN A 58 -3.59 -18.58 -8.58
C ASN A 58 -4.35 -17.56 -9.45
N LYS A 59 -4.98 -18.02 -10.54
CA LYS A 59 -5.70 -17.14 -11.48
C LYS A 59 -6.80 -16.30 -10.80
N ASP A 60 -7.35 -16.82 -9.70
CA ASP A 60 -8.49 -16.24 -8.99
C ASP A 60 -8.06 -15.30 -7.85
N ARG A 61 -6.75 -15.21 -7.55
CA ARG A 61 -6.15 -14.33 -6.53
C ARG A 61 -6.91 -14.35 -5.21
N GLN A 62 -7.25 -15.55 -4.73
CA GLN A 62 -8.10 -15.69 -3.56
C GLN A 62 -7.39 -15.21 -2.28
N PRO A 63 -8.10 -14.56 -1.36
CA PRO A 63 -7.53 -14.19 -0.08
C PRO A 63 -7.16 -15.41 0.77
N THR A 64 -5.98 -15.37 1.39
CA THR A 64 -5.42 -16.51 2.13
C THR A 64 -5.79 -16.53 3.61
N GLY A 65 -6.44 -15.48 4.13
CA GLY A 65 -6.66 -15.26 5.56
C GLY A 65 -5.40 -14.90 6.36
N LYS A 66 -4.25 -14.72 5.71
CA LYS A 66 -2.99 -14.30 6.35
C LYS A 66 -2.78 -12.80 6.20
N MET A 67 -2.38 -12.16 7.29
CA MET A 67 -2.34 -10.71 7.41
C MET A 67 -0.91 -10.18 7.56
N ILE A 68 -0.64 -9.05 6.91
CA ILE A 68 0.58 -8.25 7.05
C ILE A 68 0.17 -6.85 7.51
N TYR A 69 0.86 -6.33 8.52
CA TYR A 69 0.58 -5.00 9.08
C TYR A 69 1.78 -4.09 8.86
N GLY A 70 1.54 -2.91 8.30
CA GLY A 70 2.59 -1.92 8.13
C GLY A 70 2.26 -0.81 7.15
N ARG A 71 3.26 0.01 6.85
CA ARG A 71 3.22 1.00 5.76
C ARG A 71 4.15 0.49 4.67
N LEU A 72 3.61 -0.30 3.76
CA LEU A 72 4.38 -0.96 2.71
C LEU A 72 4.39 -0.09 1.45
N ARG A 73 5.44 -0.20 0.65
CA ARG A 73 5.45 0.36 -0.70
C ARG A 73 4.70 -0.61 -1.61
N TRP A 74 3.78 -0.09 -2.42
CA TRP A 74 2.98 -0.90 -3.35
C TRP A 74 3.12 -0.45 -4.80
N THR A 75 2.85 -1.38 -5.70
CA THR A 75 2.57 -1.13 -7.12
C THR A 75 1.36 -1.96 -7.55
N TYR A 76 0.72 -1.56 -8.64
CA TYR A 76 -0.29 -2.41 -9.29
C TYR A 76 0.44 -3.47 -10.15
N PRO A 77 -0.03 -4.73 -10.16
CA PRO A 77 0.46 -5.76 -11.06
C PRO A 77 0.13 -5.46 -12.53
#